data_AF-A0A5E4IX04-F1
#
_entry.id   AF-A0A5E4IX04-F1
#
_cell.length_a   1.000
_cell.length_b   1.000
_cell.length_c   1.000
_cell.angle_alpha   90.00
_cell.angle_beta   90.00
_cell.angle_gamma   90.00
#
_symmetry.space_group_name_H-M   'P 1'
#
loop_
_entity.id
_entity.type
_entity.pdbx_description
1 polymer ?
#
loop_
_entity_poly.entity_id
_entity_poly.type
_entity_poly.pdbx_seq_one_letter_code
_entity_poly.pdbx_strand_id
1 'polypeptide(L)'
;MWGDILEMDSICSVCEYHDPVPLADMALKLNAAVIFGRTDITIWGYTIIDSMKAIVEMLPDQFQKIYGRSTARALIFTGVRSGKSPMVAVRVSNLKPGAVVLQGLLPSDVDPVAIRIAKVENIPLLTTHFSVDEVSSALSKG
;
A
#
# COMPACT_ATOMS: atom_id res chain seq x y z
N MET A 1 -24.52 -21.80 6.33
CA MET A 1 -24.62 -20.65 5.42
C MET A 1 -24.48 -19.42 6.29
N TRP A 2 -23.24 -19.06 6.63
CA TRP A 2 -22.90 -17.87 7.41
C TRP A 2 -22.38 -16.83 6.42
N GLY A 3 -23.33 -16.24 5.69
CA GLY A 3 -23.05 -15.07 4.86
C GLY A 3 -22.82 -13.86 5.76
N ASP A 4 -21.89 -13.01 5.36
CA ASP A 4 -21.96 -11.56 5.56
C ASP A 4 -21.59 -10.94 6.93
N ILE A 5 -20.69 -11.52 7.74
CA ILE A 5 -20.23 -10.91 9.01
C ILE A 5 -18.73 -10.54 9.04
N LEU A 6 -18.10 -10.34 7.89
CA LEU A 6 -16.88 -9.54 7.82
C LEU A 6 -17.02 -8.57 6.66
N GLU A 7 -17.73 -7.46 6.89
CA GLU A 7 -17.29 -6.20 6.30
C GLU A 7 -15.80 -6.10 6.62
N MET A 8 -14.95 -6.19 5.59
CA MET A 8 -13.51 -6.37 5.75
C MET A 8 -12.88 -5.14 6.42
N ASP A 9 -12.81 -5.19 7.75
CA ASP A 9 -12.25 -4.15 8.60
C ASP A 9 -10.74 -3.93 8.36
N SER A 10 -10.09 -4.87 7.66
CA SER A 10 -8.69 -4.83 7.24
C SER A 10 -8.42 -4.03 5.95
N ILE A 11 -9.42 -3.88 5.07
CA ILE A 11 -9.31 -3.00 3.89
C ILE A 11 -10.05 -1.70 4.21
N CYS A 12 -9.30 -0.68 4.60
CA CYS A 12 -9.88 0.60 5.00
C CYS A 12 -10.48 1.35 3.79
N SER A 13 -9.86 1.24 2.61
CA SER A 13 -10.32 1.91 1.41
C SER A 13 -9.79 1.24 0.15
N VAL A 14 -10.61 1.21 -0.89
CA VAL A 14 -10.21 0.85 -2.25
C VAL A 14 -10.67 1.97 -3.19
N CYS A 15 -9.74 2.51 -3.97
CA CYS A 15 -10.05 3.55 -4.95
C CYS A 15 -9.52 3.15 -6.32
N GLU A 16 -10.38 3.22 -7.33
CA GLU A 16 -10.05 3.02 -8.74
C GLU A 16 -10.01 4.38 -9.42
N TYR A 17 -8.89 4.70 -10.08
CA TYR A 17 -8.80 5.89 -10.92
C TYR A 17 -9.40 5.61 -12.30
N HIS A 18 -10.09 6.62 -12.85
CA HIS A 18 -10.60 6.55 -14.22
C HIS A 18 -9.46 6.58 -15.25
N ASP A 19 -8.47 7.44 -15.01
CA ASP A 19 -7.29 7.62 -15.83
C ASP A 19 -6.01 7.30 -15.02
N PRO A 20 -4.93 6.83 -15.66
CA PRO A 20 -3.70 6.50 -14.95
C PRO A 20 -3.07 7.76 -14.33
N VAL A 21 -2.76 7.69 -13.03
CA VAL A 21 -2.15 8.79 -12.28
C VAL A 21 -0.65 8.52 -12.08
N PRO A 22 0.25 9.47 -12.34
CA PRO A 22 1.67 9.33 -12.01
C PRO A 22 1.88 9.05 -10.52
N LEU A 23 2.75 8.09 -10.19
CA LEU A 23 3.08 7.81 -8.79
C LEU A 23 3.73 9.03 -8.11
N ALA A 24 4.47 9.84 -8.86
CA ALA A 24 5.02 11.12 -8.40
C ALA A 24 3.93 12.07 -7.87
N ASP A 25 2.77 12.13 -8.51
CA ASP A 25 1.67 13.01 -8.10
C ASP A 25 1.04 12.52 -6.81
N MET A 26 0.86 11.20 -6.65
CA MET A 26 0.44 10.60 -5.38
C MET A 26 1.47 10.88 -4.28
N ALA A 27 2.76 10.69 -4.57
CA ALA A 27 3.82 10.95 -3.61
C ALA A 27 3.81 12.40 -3.13
N LEU A 28 3.60 13.35 -4.04
CA LEU A 28 3.45 14.77 -3.71
C LEU A 28 2.22 15.02 -2.82
N LYS A 29 1.06 14.49 -3.19
CA LYS A 29 -0.19 14.63 -2.41
C LYS A 29 -0.05 14.10 -0.98
N LEU A 30 0.72 13.03 -0.81
CA LEU A 30 0.97 12.39 0.49
C LEU A 30 2.17 12.96 1.24
N ASN A 31 2.87 13.96 0.70
CA ASN A 31 4.17 14.41 1.18
C ASN A 31 5.11 13.22 1.48
N ALA A 32 5.14 12.27 0.55
CA ALA A 32 5.80 10.99 0.75
C ALA A 32 7.29 11.08 0.40
N ALA A 33 8.12 10.46 1.25
CA ALA A 33 9.53 10.27 0.98
C ALA A 33 9.74 9.00 0.16
N VAL A 34 10.53 9.09 -0.91
CA VAL A 34 10.89 7.92 -1.73
C VAL A 34 12.10 7.23 -1.10
N ILE A 35 11.92 5.99 -0.68
CA ILE A 35 12.97 5.16 -0.09
C ILE A 35 13.73 4.40 -1.18
N PHE A 36 12.98 3.90 -2.17
CA PHE A 36 13.53 3.18 -3.31
C PHE A 36 12.57 3.23 -4.50
N GLY A 37 13.13 3.10 -5.71
CA GLY A 37 12.39 2.92 -6.95
C GLY A 37 12.07 4.22 -7.65
N ARG A 38 11.54 4.09 -8.87
CA ARG A 38 11.17 5.24 -9.70
C ARG A 38 9.73 5.65 -9.43
N THR A 39 9.45 6.94 -9.52
CA THR A 39 8.11 7.52 -9.37
C THR A 39 7.50 7.98 -10.69
N ASP A 40 8.21 7.84 -11.80
CA ASP A 40 7.74 8.15 -13.16
C ASP A 40 6.94 7.00 -13.80
N ILE A 41 6.36 6.15 -12.97
CA ILE A 41 5.38 5.14 -13.36
C ILE A 41 3.96 5.67 -13.13
N THR A 42 2.99 5.03 -13.76
CA THR A 42 1.58 5.33 -13.53
C THR A 42 0.87 4.24 -12.76
N ILE A 43 -0.09 4.62 -11.93
CA ILE A 43 -0.95 3.75 -11.15
C ILE A 43 -2.43 4.00 -11.49
N TRP A 44 -3.24 2.95 -11.39
CA TRP A 44 -4.68 2.93 -11.70
C TRP A 44 -5.56 2.99 -10.45
N GLY A 45 -4.96 3.17 -9.28
CA GLY A 45 -5.71 3.29 -8.03
C GLY A 45 -4.81 3.08 -6.82
N TYR A 46 -5.47 2.90 -5.68
CA TYR A 46 -4.80 2.52 -4.44
C TYR A 46 -5.70 1.71 -3.52
N THR A 47 -5.07 1.06 -2.55
CA THR A 47 -5.74 0.38 -1.44
C THR A 47 -5.09 0.77 -0.14
N ILE A 48 -5.89 1.19 0.85
CA ILE A 48 -5.45 1.41 2.22
C ILE A 48 -5.75 0.15 3.03
N ILE A 49 -4.72 -0.40 3.68
CA ILE A 49 -4.77 -1.69 4.36
C ILE A 49 -4.29 -1.50 5.79
N ASP A 50 -5.11 -1.89 6.76
CA ASP A 50 -4.66 -2.08 8.13
C ASP A 50 -3.85 -3.37 8.20
N SER A 51 -2.53 -3.23 8.35
CA SER A 51 -1.61 -4.37 8.31
C SER A 51 -1.84 -5.35 9.47
N MET A 52 -2.27 -4.83 10.64
CA MET A 52 -2.47 -5.64 11.84
C MET A 52 -3.75 -6.45 11.73
N LYS A 53 -4.83 -5.84 11.25
CA LYS A 53 -6.06 -6.60 10.96
C LYS A 53 -5.85 -7.55 9.79
N ALA A 54 -5.18 -7.12 8.73
CA ALA A 54 -4.94 -7.95 7.55
C ALA A 54 -4.16 -9.24 7.88
N ILE A 55 -3.12 -9.17 8.72
CA ILE A 55 -2.34 -10.37 9.06
C ILE A 55 -3.09 -11.35 9.96
N VAL A 56 -4.03 -10.86 10.77
CA VAL A 56 -4.78 -11.68 11.74
C VAL A 56 -6.06 -12.26 11.13
N GLU A 57 -6.76 -11.47 10.33
CA GLU A 57 -8.16 -11.73 9.97
C GLU A 57 -8.34 -12.11 8.49
N MET A 58 -7.41 -11.71 7.62
CA MET A 58 -7.60 -11.85 6.17
C MET A 58 -7.31 -13.27 5.72
N LEU A 59 -8.29 -13.92 5.08
CA LEU A 59 -8.12 -15.24 4.50
C LEU A 59 -7.28 -15.17 3.20
N PRO A 60 -6.56 -16.24 2.82
CA PRO A 60 -5.69 -16.23 1.64
C PRO A 60 -6.39 -15.83 0.33
N ASP A 61 -7.65 -16.23 0.15
CA ASP A 61 -8.47 -15.91 -1.02
C ASP A 61 -8.93 -14.44 -1.04
N GLN A 62 -9.08 -13.82 0.14
CA GLN A 62 -9.43 -12.41 0.26
C GLN A 62 -8.26 -11.49 -0.10
N PHE A 63 -7.02 -11.95 -0.01
CA PHE A 63 -5.84 -11.14 -0.30
C PHE A 63 -5.84 -10.60 -1.74
N GLN A 64 -6.44 -11.30 -2.70
CA GLN A 64 -6.57 -10.81 -4.08
C GLN A 64 -7.39 -9.52 -4.16
N LYS A 65 -8.32 -9.29 -3.23
CA LYS A 65 -9.20 -8.11 -3.21
C LYS A 65 -8.44 -6.81 -3.00
N ILE A 66 -7.25 -6.84 -2.37
CA ILE A 66 -6.43 -5.63 -2.19
C ILE A 66 -5.93 -5.06 -3.52
N TYR A 67 -5.97 -5.84 -4.61
CA TYR A 67 -5.55 -5.38 -5.93
C TYR A 67 -6.66 -4.72 -6.75
N GLY A 68 -7.92 -4.75 -6.27
CA GLY A 68 -9.04 -4.13 -6.98
C GLY A 68 -9.14 -4.59 -8.43
N ARG A 69 -9.24 -3.65 -9.36
CA ARG A 69 -9.29 -3.93 -10.81
C ARG A 69 -7.93 -4.20 -11.47
N SER A 70 -6.83 -3.71 -10.89
CA SER A 70 -5.51 -3.79 -11.49
C SER A 70 -4.41 -3.79 -10.43
N THR A 71 -3.42 -4.67 -10.61
CA THR A 71 -2.24 -4.70 -9.73
C THR A 71 -1.33 -3.48 -9.90
N ALA A 72 -1.45 -2.74 -11.01
CA ALA A 72 -0.74 -1.48 -11.23
C ALA A 72 -1.33 -0.37 -10.36
N ARG A 73 -1.20 -0.51 -9.05
CA ARG A 73 -1.71 0.40 -8.01
C ARG A 73 -0.75 0.53 -6.83
N ALA A 74 -1.00 1.53 -5.99
CA ALA A 74 -0.30 1.66 -4.71
C ALA A 74 -1.01 0.87 -3.60
N LEU A 75 -0.27 0.04 -2.86
CA LEU A 75 -0.75 -0.49 -1.58
C LEU A 75 -0.22 0.37 -0.45
N ILE A 76 -1.12 0.94 0.34
CA ILE A 76 -0.82 1.82 1.46
C ILE A 76 -1.06 1.05 2.75
N PHE A 77 0.02 0.66 3.41
CA PHE A 77 -0.04 -0.11 4.64
C PHE A 77 0.00 0.82 5.85
N THR A 78 -1.04 0.75 6.67
CA THR A 78 -1.16 1.45 7.96
C THR A 78 -0.84 0.50 9.11
N GLY A 79 -0.64 1.04 10.31
CA GLY A 79 -0.33 0.24 11.50
C GLY A 79 1.03 -0.47 11.43
N VAL A 80 1.95 0.01 10.58
CA VAL A 80 3.26 -0.59 10.36
C VAL A 80 4.30 -0.03 11.32
N ARG A 81 5.17 -0.89 11.86
CA ARG A 81 6.28 -0.47 12.73
C ARG A 81 7.61 -0.26 11.99
N SER A 82 7.89 -1.06 10.97
CA SER A 82 9.16 -0.99 10.24
C SER A 82 9.05 -1.33 8.75
N GLY A 83 7.85 -1.66 8.25
CA GLY A 83 7.62 -2.06 6.86
C GLY A 83 8.11 -3.46 6.47
N LYS A 84 8.83 -4.18 7.34
CA LYS A 84 9.32 -5.53 7.04
C LYS A 84 8.20 -6.52 6.73
N SER A 85 7.20 -6.64 7.61
CA SER A 85 6.11 -7.62 7.43
C SER A 85 5.28 -7.37 6.15
N PRO A 86 4.84 -6.11 5.85
CA PRO A 86 4.20 -5.81 4.57
C PRO A 86 5.04 -6.19 3.36
N MET A 87 6.34 -5.86 3.38
CA MET A 87 7.21 -6.19 2.24
C MET A 87 7.47 -7.69 2.11
N VAL A 88 7.55 -8.44 3.20
CA VAL A 88 7.61 -9.91 3.16
C VAL A 88 6.33 -10.48 2.55
N ALA A 89 5.15 -9.97 2.92
CA ALA A 89 3.89 -10.38 2.31
C ALA A 89 3.87 -10.10 0.79
N VAL A 90 4.33 -8.92 0.38
CA VAL A 90 4.50 -8.57 -1.04
C VAL A 90 5.49 -9.52 -1.74
N ARG A 91 6.62 -9.89 -1.10
CA ARG A 91 7.62 -10.81 -1.67
C ARG A 91 7.04 -12.19 -1.95
N VAL A 92 6.27 -12.75 -1.00
CA VAL A 92 5.75 -14.11 -1.14
C VAL A 92 4.42 -14.17 -1.92
N SER A 93 3.79 -13.03 -2.17
CA SER A 93 2.58 -12.96 -3.01
C SER A 93 2.88 -13.21 -4.49
N ASN A 94 1.95 -13.89 -5.16
CA ASN A 94 1.97 -14.10 -6.61
C ASN A 94 1.68 -12.80 -7.39
N LEU A 95 0.92 -11.89 -6.79
CA LEU A 95 0.59 -10.59 -7.37
C LEU A 95 1.53 -9.54 -6.77
N LYS A 96 1.98 -8.61 -7.60
CA LYS A 96 2.88 -7.53 -7.20
C LYS A 96 2.20 -6.18 -7.44
N PRO A 97 2.18 -5.28 -6.45
CA PRO A 97 1.63 -3.95 -6.63
C PRO A 97 2.56 -3.08 -7.49
N GLY A 98 2.00 -1.99 -8.03
CA GLY A 98 2.78 -0.97 -8.73
C GLY A 98 3.64 -0.14 -7.78
N ALA A 99 3.23 0.03 -6.53
CA ALA A 99 4.00 0.71 -5.49
C ALA A 99 3.56 0.29 -4.08
N VAL A 100 4.42 0.51 -3.10
CA VAL A 100 4.12 0.36 -1.67
C VAL A 100 4.37 1.66 -0.94
N VAL A 101 3.40 2.09 -0.14
CA VAL A 101 3.51 3.24 0.76
C VAL A 101 3.36 2.76 2.19
N LEU A 102 4.35 3.06 3.04
CA LEU A 102 4.32 2.77 4.46
C LEU A 102 3.86 4.03 5.21
N GLN A 103 2.63 4.00 5.70
CA GLN A 103 2.04 5.12 6.41
C GLN A 103 2.55 5.17 7.86
N GLY A 104 2.85 6.37 8.34
CA GLY A 104 3.25 6.65 9.73
C GLY A 104 4.73 6.40 10.03
N LEU A 105 5.58 6.14 9.04
CA LEU A 105 7.01 5.85 9.24
C LEU A 105 7.93 6.96 8.69
N LEU A 106 9.00 7.25 9.43
CA LEU A 106 10.12 8.04 8.91
C LEU A 106 10.96 7.17 7.98
N PRO A 107 11.63 7.76 6.97
CA PRO A 107 12.61 7.05 6.16
C PRO A 107 13.68 6.31 6.98
N SER A 108 14.07 6.86 8.12
CA SER A 108 15.04 6.27 9.05
C SER A 108 14.53 4.99 9.75
N ASP A 109 13.22 4.81 9.83
CA ASP A 109 12.59 3.73 10.61
C ASP A 109 12.27 2.51 9.72
N VAL A 110 12.49 2.62 8.41
CA VAL A 110 12.25 1.53 7.47
C VAL A 110 13.32 0.45 7.62
N ASP A 111 12.86 -0.77 7.88
CA ASP A 111 13.75 -1.93 8.06
C ASP A 111 14.60 -2.16 6.80
N PRO A 112 15.92 -2.38 6.93
CA PRO A 112 16.78 -2.66 5.78
C PRO A 112 16.32 -3.85 4.92
N VAL A 113 15.65 -4.84 5.53
CA VAL A 113 15.05 -5.97 4.80
C VAL A 113 13.93 -5.50 3.88
N ALA A 114 13.08 -4.58 4.33
CA ALA A 114 12.00 -4.02 3.51
C ALA A 114 12.56 -3.33 2.26
N ILE A 115 13.62 -2.53 2.43
CA ILE A 115 14.33 -1.86 1.33
C ILE A 115 14.97 -2.88 0.39
N ARG A 116 15.58 -3.94 0.94
CA ARG A 116 16.19 -5.00 0.13
C ARG A 116 15.14 -5.75 -0.69
N ILE A 117 13.98 -6.04 -0.13
CA ILE A 117 12.86 -6.65 -0.85
C ILE A 117 12.38 -5.72 -1.97
N ALA A 118 12.18 -4.44 -1.68
CA ALA A 118 11.78 -3.45 -2.69
C ALA A 118 12.73 -3.44 -3.89
N LYS A 119 14.05 -3.51 -3.63
CA LYS A 119 15.10 -3.66 -4.66
C LYS A 119 15.00 -4.94 -5.46
N VAL A 120 14.82 -6.09 -4.79
CA VAL A 120 14.74 -7.41 -5.44
C VAL A 120 13.49 -7.53 -6.31
N GLU A 121 12.37 -7.01 -5.85
CA GLU A 121 11.10 -7.01 -6.58
C GLU A 121 10.98 -5.86 -7.59
N ASN A 122 11.91 -4.90 -7.55
CA ASN A 122 11.84 -3.64 -8.29
C ASN A 122 10.51 -2.89 -8.10
N ILE A 123 10.02 -2.84 -6.86
CA ILE A 123 8.78 -2.14 -6.48
C ILE A 123 9.15 -0.83 -5.78
N PRO A 124 8.64 0.32 -6.24
CA PRO A 124 8.78 1.58 -5.52
C PRO A 124 8.28 1.49 -4.08
N LEU A 125 9.12 1.93 -3.15
CA LEU A 125 8.84 1.95 -1.73
C LEU A 125 8.91 3.39 -1.24
N LEU A 126 7.81 3.86 -0.65
CA LEU A 126 7.66 5.20 -0.12
C LEU A 126 7.23 5.15 1.34
N THR A 127 7.47 6.23 2.07
CA THR A 127 6.88 6.46 3.40
C THR A 127 6.14 7.77 3.44
N THR A 128 5.15 7.90 4.31
CA THR A 128 4.50 9.18 4.62
C THR A 128 4.29 9.34 6.11
N HIS A 129 4.37 10.58 6.61
CA HIS A 129 4.06 10.94 7.99
C HIS A 129 2.59 11.19 8.26
N PHE A 130 1.78 11.27 7.21
CA PHE A 130 0.36 11.51 7.35
C PHE A 130 -0.28 10.39 8.18
N SER A 131 -1.19 10.76 9.07
CA SER A 131 -2.14 9.85 9.70
C SER A 131 -3.04 9.18 8.64
N VAL A 132 -3.75 8.12 9.05
CA VAL A 132 -4.67 7.38 8.16
C VAL A 132 -5.76 8.30 7.59
N ASP A 133 -6.30 9.20 8.41
CA ASP A 133 -7.32 10.17 8.00
C ASP A 133 -6.78 11.22 7.02
N GLU A 134 -5.54 11.67 7.24
CA GLU A 134 -4.86 12.59 6.31
C GLU A 134 -4.57 11.93 4.97
N VAL A 135 -4.12 10.67 4.95
CA VAL A 135 -3.94 9.91 3.71
C VAL A 135 -5.26 9.82 2.94
N SER A 136 -6.34 9.46 3.62
CA SER A 136 -7.67 9.33 3.00
C SER A 136 -8.18 10.68 2.48
N SER A 137 -7.95 11.76 3.23
CA SER A 137 -8.34 13.12 2.84
C SER A 137 -7.50 13.67 1.68
N ALA A 138 -6.21 13.34 1.62
CA ALA A 138 -5.31 13.79 0.56
C ALA A 138 -5.60 13.11 -0.78
N LEU A 139 -6.02 11.83 -0.75
CA LEU A 139 -6.28 11.06 -1.95
C LEU A 139 -7.72 11.18 -2.47
N SER A 140 -8.69 11.49 -1.61
CA SER A 140 -10.10 11.65 -2.00
C SER A 140 -10.41 12.93 -2.77
N LYS A 141 -9.53 13.92 -2.75
CA LYS A 141 -9.69 15.23 -3.44
C LYS A 141 -9.08 15.27 -4.86
N GLY A 142 -9.00 14.12 -5.53
CA GLY A 142 -8.40 13.96 -6.86
C GLY A 142 -9.43 13.72 -7.94
#